data_AF-A0A835RP83-F1
#
_entry.id   AF-A0A835RP83-F1
#
_cell.length_a   1.000
_cell.length_b   1.000
_cell.length_c   1.000
_cell.angle_alpha   90.00
_cell.angle_beta   90.00
_cell.angle_gamma   90.00
#
_symmetry.space_group_name_H-M   'P 1'
#
loop_
_entity.id
_entity.type
_entity.pdbx_description
1 polymer ?
#
loop_
_entity_poly.entity_id
_entity_poly.type
_entity_poly.pdbx_seq_one_letter_code
_entity_poly.pdbx_strand_id
1 'polypeptide(L)'
;MPGPVVTDGELQFQNLIDAILDAFYSALEKVLADGGQVVVSESCWPSDGGQAASLQNVQTYVQNLIGHGWVNANIIPFPDVAIRYIAVGNELISGNLAQFVLPAMQNIQNALNAANLQNKIKVSTSVSTGVLGVSYPPSAGAFTDDARKYLQPIAGFLAGTGAPLLANIYPYFSYIGNAGQIPIEYALFTSAGPVVTDGNLQYQNLFDAILDCFYSALEKVGAGGVRVVVSESGWPSDGGQAALPQNAQTYVQNLIGHVVNGTPKRPGGIETYIFAVFDEDRKQPQGTENHYGLFYPSMQPKYSLNIF
;
A
#
# COMPACT_ATOMS: atom_id res chain seq x y z
N MET A 1 3.20 17.63 11.71
CA MET A 1 3.37 16.54 10.75
C MET A 1 2.01 16.31 10.10
N PRO A 2 1.90 16.14 8.76
CA PRO A 2 0.60 15.83 8.18
C PRO A 2 0.10 14.48 8.74
N GLY A 3 -1.19 14.41 9.06
CA GLY A 3 -1.86 13.20 9.53
C GLY A 3 -1.97 12.13 8.43
N PRO A 4 -2.51 10.94 8.73
CA PRO A 4 -2.70 9.88 7.75
C PRO A 4 -3.63 10.33 6.62
N VAL A 5 -3.34 9.87 5.39
CA VAL A 5 -4.14 10.15 4.20
C VAL A 5 -5.02 8.93 3.91
N VAL A 6 -6.31 9.13 3.64
CA VAL A 6 -7.21 8.01 3.29
C VAL A 6 -7.10 7.76 1.78
N THR A 7 -6.94 6.49 1.37
CA THR A 7 -6.90 6.09 -0.05
C THR A 7 -8.19 5.43 -0.48
N ASP A 8 -8.59 5.67 -1.72
CA ASP A 8 -9.51 4.81 -2.45
C ASP A 8 -8.70 3.65 -3.04
N GLY A 9 -9.24 2.44 -3.03
CA GLY A 9 -8.55 1.27 -3.59
C GLY A 9 -8.25 1.48 -5.07
N GLU A 10 -7.03 1.12 -5.51
CA GLU A 10 -6.53 1.19 -6.90
C GLU A 10 -7.19 2.27 -7.78
N LEU A 11 -6.54 3.44 -7.88
CA LEU A 11 -6.84 4.44 -8.92
C LEU A 11 -6.48 3.88 -10.30
N GLN A 12 -7.39 3.12 -10.91
CA GLN A 12 -7.29 2.69 -12.28
C GLN A 12 -7.71 3.85 -13.20
N PHE A 13 -6.75 4.50 -13.85
CA PHE A 13 -7.03 5.58 -14.83
C PHE A 13 -7.70 5.11 -16.14
N GLN A 14 -8.23 3.88 -16.18
CA GLN A 14 -8.93 3.34 -17.32
C GLN A 14 -10.32 2.86 -16.90
N ASN A 15 -11.31 3.71 -17.20
CA ASN A 15 -12.77 3.52 -17.14
C ASN A 15 -13.49 3.86 -15.82
N LEU A 16 -13.70 5.16 -15.60
CA LEU A 16 -14.66 5.66 -14.62
C LEU A 16 -15.47 6.82 -15.20
N ILE A 17 -16.42 6.49 -16.07
CA ILE A 17 -17.30 7.48 -16.71
C ILE A 17 -18.56 7.70 -15.85
N ASP A 18 -18.63 8.94 -15.34
CA ASP A 18 -19.80 9.79 -15.08
C ASP A 18 -20.62 9.67 -13.78
N ALA A 19 -20.59 8.57 -13.01
CA ALA A 19 -21.34 8.51 -11.73
C ALA A 19 -20.46 8.59 -10.46
N ILE A 20 -19.19 8.19 -10.56
CA ILE A 20 -18.24 8.22 -9.44
C ILE A 20 -17.50 9.57 -9.40
N LEU A 21 -17.47 10.31 -10.51
CA LEU A 21 -16.77 11.58 -10.64
C LEU A 21 -17.28 12.66 -9.68
N ASP A 22 -18.58 12.81 -9.41
CA ASP A 22 -19.05 13.92 -8.54
C ASP A 22 -18.66 13.75 -7.06
N ALA A 23 -18.74 12.53 -6.53
CA ALA A 23 -18.33 12.22 -5.15
C ALA A 23 -16.80 12.14 -5.02
N PHE A 24 -16.13 11.60 -6.04
CA PHE A 24 -14.68 11.45 -6.12
C PHE A 24 -13.96 12.79 -6.31
N TYR A 25 -14.45 13.68 -7.18
CA TYR A 25 -13.91 15.04 -7.31
C TYR A 25 -14.16 15.86 -6.06
N SER A 26 -15.30 15.73 -5.37
CA SER A 26 -15.51 16.44 -4.11
C SER A 26 -14.54 16.00 -3.00
N ALA A 27 -14.21 14.71 -2.94
CA ALA A 27 -13.22 14.17 -2.00
C ALA A 27 -11.79 14.55 -2.41
N LEU A 28 -11.45 14.46 -3.69
CA LEU A 28 -10.15 14.83 -4.24
C LEU A 28 -9.90 16.35 -4.12
N GLU A 29 -10.90 17.18 -4.42
CA GLU A 29 -10.85 18.64 -4.24
C GLU A 29 -10.65 19.00 -2.78
N LYS A 30 -11.29 18.30 -1.84
CA LYS A 30 -11.09 18.52 -0.41
C LYS A 30 -9.71 18.08 0.06
N VAL A 31 -9.24 16.91 -0.39
CA VAL A 31 -7.87 16.43 -0.12
C VAL A 31 -6.83 17.40 -0.69
N LEU A 32 -7.03 17.90 -1.92
CA LEU A 32 -6.11 18.85 -2.56
C LEU A 32 -6.20 20.26 -1.94
N ALA A 33 -7.40 20.72 -1.55
CA ALA A 33 -7.61 22.01 -0.88
C ALA A 33 -6.92 22.07 0.49
N ASP A 34 -6.81 20.93 1.18
CA ASP A 34 -6.11 20.80 2.47
C ASP A 34 -4.60 20.47 2.31
N GLY A 35 -4.07 20.50 1.08
CA GLY A 35 -2.64 20.24 0.79
C GLY A 35 -2.24 18.76 0.76
N GLY A 36 -3.23 17.86 0.61
CA GLY A 36 -3.06 16.42 0.53
C GLY A 36 -2.32 15.97 -0.73
N GLN A 37 -1.68 14.81 -0.62
CA GLN A 37 -0.80 14.24 -1.65
C GLN A 37 -1.41 12.96 -2.22
N VAL A 38 -1.30 12.77 -3.54
CA VAL A 38 -1.91 11.64 -4.25
C VAL A 38 -0.85 10.58 -4.56
N VAL A 39 -1.20 9.32 -4.31
CA VAL A 39 -0.51 8.14 -4.85
C VAL A 39 -1.28 7.68 -6.07
N VAL A 40 -0.62 7.69 -7.23
CA VAL A 40 -1.22 7.17 -8.45
C VAL A 40 -0.75 5.72 -8.60
N SER A 41 -1.68 4.78 -8.54
CA SER A 41 -1.41 3.40 -8.94
C SER A 41 -1.49 3.30 -10.46
N GLU A 42 -0.50 2.66 -11.06
CA GLU A 42 -0.57 2.28 -12.46
C GLU A 42 -1.11 0.84 -12.57
N SER A 43 -2.36 0.71 -13.01
CA SER A 43 -2.99 -0.54 -13.41
C SER A 43 -2.84 -0.74 -14.92
N CYS A 44 -1.60 -0.84 -15.41
CA CYS A 44 -1.38 -1.20 -16.82
C CYS A 44 -1.45 -2.70 -17.09
N TRP A 45 -1.70 -3.46 -16.04
CA TRP A 45 -1.86 -4.90 -16.09
C TRP A 45 -3.30 -5.15 -16.51
N PRO A 46 -3.56 -6.01 -17.50
CA PRO A 46 -4.93 -6.37 -17.84
C PRO A 46 -5.58 -7.01 -16.62
N SER A 47 -6.27 -6.19 -15.84
CA SER A 47 -7.30 -6.64 -14.94
C SER A 47 -8.48 -7.00 -15.82
N ASP A 48 -9.06 -8.16 -15.56
CA ASP A 48 -10.32 -8.64 -16.11
C ASP A 48 -10.17 -9.47 -17.40
N GLY A 49 -10.74 -10.67 -17.37
CA GLY A 49 -10.68 -11.71 -18.41
C GLY A 49 -11.34 -11.37 -19.76
N GLY A 50 -11.02 -10.23 -20.35
CA GLY A 50 -11.36 -9.83 -21.71
C GLY A 50 -10.11 -9.75 -22.58
N GLN A 51 -9.78 -10.89 -23.22
CA GLN A 51 -8.53 -11.17 -23.95
C GLN A 51 -7.33 -11.41 -23.04
N ALA A 52 -6.89 -12.67 -23.00
CA ALA A 52 -5.55 -13.02 -22.55
C ALA A 52 -4.53 -12.23 -23.38
N ALA A 53 -4.09 -11.08 -22.88
CA ALA A 53 -2.83 -10.50 -23.33
C ALA A 53 -1.77 -11.56 -23.00
N SER A 54 -1.28 -12.25 -24.01
CA SER A 54 -0.18 -13.19 -23.83
C SER A 54 0.96 -12.47 -23.11
N LEU A 55 1.79 -13.18 -22.34
CA LEU A 55 2.98 -12.58 -21.72
C LEU A 55 3.84 -11.82 -22.73
N GLN A 56 3.79 -12.22 -24.01
CA GLN A 56 4.40 -11.52 -25.15
C GLN A 56 3.79 -10.13 -25.43
N ASN A 57 2.47 -9.96 -25.30
CA ASN A 57 1.79 -8.67 -25.43
C ASN A 57 2.15 -7.74 -24.27
N VAL A 58 2.21 -8.27 -23.04
CA VAL A 58 2.67 -7.52 -21.85
C VAL A 58 4.14 -7.11 -22.02
N GLN A 59 5.00 -8.02 -22.47
CA GLN A 59 6.41 -7.72 -22.76
C GLN A 59 6.57 -6.63 -23.81
N THR A 60 5.81 -6.70 -24.91
CA THR A 60 5.83 -5.70 -25.98
C THR A 60 5.31 -4.34 -25.50
N TYR A 61 4.31 -4.34 -24.61
CA TYR A 61 3.74 -3.14 -24.01
C TYR A 61 4.71 -2.48 -23.01
N VAL A 62 5.33 -3.28 -22.13
CA VAL A 62 6.37 -2.84 -21.18
C VAL A 62 7.62 -2.33 -21.90
N GLN A 63 7.99 -2.93 -23.04
CA GLN A 63 9.15 -2.52 -23.84
C GLN A 63 8.91 -1.26 -24.69
N ASN A 64 7.67 -0.99 -25.15
CA ASN A 64 7.42 0.06 -26.15
C ASN A 64 6.57 1.26 -25.67
N LEU A 65 5.84 1.18 -24.54
CA LEU A 65 4.80 2.18 -24.22
C LEU A 65 4.79 2.71 -22.77
N ILE A 66 5.25 1.93 -21.79
CA ILE A 66 5.23 2.37 -20.39
C ILE A 66 6.41 3.29 -20.15
N GLY A 67 6.16 4.52 -19.70
CA GLY A 67 7.16 5.57 -19.54
C GLY A 67 6.67 6.86 -20.16
N HIS A 68 7.14 7.21 -21.36
CA HIS A 68 6.84 8.50 -21.97
C HIS A 68 5.37 8.68 -22.34
N GLY A 69 4.74 7.71 -23.01
CA GLY A 69 3.34 7.83 -23.43
C GLY A 69 2.39 7.95 -22.25
N TRP A 70 2.55 7.08 -21.26
CA TRP A 70 1.72 7.08 -20.06
C TRP A 70 1.94 8.33 -19.20
N VAL A 71 3.18 8.76 -18.96
CA VAL A 71 3.47 9.98 -18.17
C VAL A 71 2.94 11.23 -18.88
N ASN A 72 3.07 11.32 -20.20
CA ASN A 72 2.54 12.44 -20.98
C ASN A 72 1.01 12.50 -20.96
N ALA A 73 0.33 11.36 -20.80
CA ALA A 73 -1.13 11.30 -20.78
C ALA A 73 -1.72 11.50 -19.38
N ASN A 74 -1.06 11.00 -18.33
CA ASN A 74 -1.64 10.88 -17.00
C ASN A 74 -0.98 11.75 -15.92
N ILE A 75 0.21 12.29 -16.18
CA ILE A 75 0.98 13.06 -15.19
C ILE A 75 1.15 14.51 -15.66
N ILE A 76 1.72 14.71 -16.85
CA ILE A 76 2.04 16.06 -17.36
C ILE A 76 0.80 16.97 -17.50
N PRO A 77 -0.37 16.49 -17.94
CA PRO A 77 -1.55 17.35 -18.11
C PRO A 77 -2.14 17.87 -16.79
N PHE A 78 -1.69 17.36 -15.64
CA PHE A 78 -2.26 17.65 -14.32
C PHE A 78 -1.23 18.30 -13.38
N PRO A 79 -0.64 19.46 -13.73
CA PRO A 79 0.46 20.08 -12.98
C PRO A 79 0.04 20.57 -11.59
N ASP A 80 -1.26 20.82 -11.38
CA ASP A 80 -1.83 21.31 -10.11
C ASP A 80 -2.14 20.17 -9.11
N VAL A 81 -2.04 18.91 -9.56
CA VAL A 81 -2.23 17.74 -8.69
C VAL A 81 -0.91 17.43 -7.97
N ALA A 82 -0.94 17.40 -6.64
CA ALA A 82 0.21 17.07 -5.80
C ALA A 82 0.50 15.55 -5.80
N ILE A 83 0.97 15.04 -6.94
CA ILE A 83 1.37 13.63 -7.08
C ILE A 83 2.67 13.42 -6.32
N ARG A 84 2.68 12.45 -5.40
CA ARG A 84 3.86 12.11 -4.59
C ARG A 84 4.54 10.83 -5.05
N TYR A 85 3.74 9.80 -5.33
CA TYR A 85 4.22 8.49 -5.72
C TYR A 85 3.50 7.98 -6.96
N ILE A 86 4.23 7.27 -7.81
CA ILE A 86 3.67 6.36 -8.81
C ILE A 86 3.98 4.94 -8.36
N ALA A 87 2.94 4.15 -8.05
CA ALA A 87 3.06 2.74 -7.71
C ALA A 87 2.88 1.89 -8.97
N VAL A 88 3.98 1.29 -9.44
CA VAL A 88 4.00 0.41 -10.61
C VAL A 88 3.63 -1.00 -10.18
N GLY A 89 2.38 -1.37 -10.41
CA GLY A 89 1.81 -2.63 -9.95
C GLY A 89 1.44 -2.64 -8.46
N ASN A 90 0.42 -3.44 -8.15
CA ASN A 90 -0.07 -3.73 -6.82
C ASN A 90 -0.01 -5.25 -6.57
N GLU A 91 0.77 -5.65 -5.58
CA GLU A 91 0.91 -7.05 -5.14
C GLU A 91 1.41 -8.05 -6.21
N LEU A 92 2.08 -7.58 -7.26
CA LEU A 92 2.46 -8.41 -8.42
C LEU A 92 3.72 -9.27 -8.22
N ILE A 93 4.49 -9.04 -7.16
CA ILE A 93 5.83 -9.60 -6.97
C ILE A 93 5.83 -11.12 -6.73
N SER A 94 4.71 -11.69 -6.32
CA SER A 94 4.50 -13.14 -6.20
C SER A 94 3.99 -13.81 -7.49
N GLY A 95 3.68 -13.02 -8.53
CA GLY A 95 3.05 -13.49 -9.77
C GLY A 95 3.98 -13.58 -10.98
N ASN A 96 3.41 -14.04 -12.10
CA ASN A 96 4.08 -14.09 -13.41
C ASN A 96 4.44 -12.71 -13.99
N LEU A 97 3.81 -11.65 -13.47
CA LEU A 97 4.05 -10.26 -13.86
C LEU A 97 5.23 -9.61 -13.13
N ALA A 98 5.75 -10.22 -12.06
CA ALA A 98 6.84 -9.67 -11.25
C ALA A 98 8.09 -9.28 -12.08
N GLN A 99 8.39 -10.06 -13.13
CA GLN A 99 9.52 -9.83 -14.04
C GLN A 99 9.44 -8.51 -14.81
N PHE A 100 8.25 -7.92 -14.94
CA PHE A 100 8.03 -6.69 -15.71
C PHE A 100 8.02 -5.43 -14.84
N VAL A 101 7.91 -5.57 -13.51
CA VAL A 101 7.76 -4.45 -12.58
C VAL A 101 8.98 -3.51 -12.63
N LEU A 102 10.19 -4.04 -12.48
CA LEU A 102 11.40 -3.20 -12.47
C LEU A 102 11.66 -2.50 -13.82
N PRO A 103 11.58 -3.17 -14.99
CA PRO A 103 11.68 -2.47 -16.27
C PRO A 103 10.65 -1.35 -16.44
N ALA A 104 9.40 -1.56 -16.02
CA ALA A 104 8.35 -0.54 -16.07
C ALA A 104 8.67 0.64 -15.14
N MET A 105 9.12 0.40 -13.91
CA MET A 105 9.58 1.44 -12.98
C MET A 105 10.71 2.28 -13.58
N GLN A 106 11.69 1.64 -14.22
CA GLN A 106 12.81 2.33 -14.86
C GLN A 106 12.34 3.23 -16.01
N ASN A 107 11.40 2.77 -16.83
CA ASN A 107 10.89 3.57 -17.94
C ASN A 107 10.07 4.78 -17.45
N ILE A 108 9.22 4.61 -16.42
CA ILE A 108 8.49 5.73 -15.81
C ILE A 108 9.47 6.72 -15.19
N GLN A 109 10.50 6.25 -14.48
CA GLN A 109 11.53 7.11 -13.91
C GLN A 109 12.27 7.91 -15.00
N ASN A 110 12.60 7.29 -16.13
CA ASN A 110 13.22 7.98 -17.27
C ASN A 110 12.29 9.05 -17.87
N ALA A 111 10.99 8.77 -17.97
CA ALA A 111 10.02 9.76 -18.44
C ALA A 111 9.85 10.93 -17.46
N LEU A 112 9.81 10.66 -16.15
CA LEU A 112 9.80 11.71 -15.13
C LEU A 112 11.09 12.53 -15.15
N ASN A 113 12.26 11.91 -15.36
CA ASN A 113 13.53 12.61 -15.52
C ASN A 113 13.48 13.57 -16.72
N ALA A 114 12.99 13.10 -17.87
CA ALA A 114 12.85 13.92 -19.09
C ALA A 114 11.87 15.09 -18.89
N ALA A 115 10.85 14.92 -18.04
CA ALA A 115 9.90 15.97 -17.67
C ALA A 115 10.36 16.84 -16.47
N ASN A 116 11.55 16.60 -15.91
CA ASN A 116 12.06 17.25 -14.69
C ASN A 116 11.17 17.09 -13.44
N LEU A 117 10.49 15.95 -13.31
CA LEU A 117 9.57 15.63 -12.22
C LEU A 117 10.12 14.64 -11.17
N GLN A 118 11.31 14.07 -11.39
CA GLN A 118 11.91 13.01 -10.56
C GLN A 118 12.19 13.37 -9.09
N ASN A 119 12.30 14.67 -8.80
CA ASN A 119 12.49 15.17 -7.44
C ASN A 119 11.15 15.43 -6.73
N LYS A 120 10.06 15.55 -7.49
CA LYS A 120 8.70 15.77 -6.97
C LYS A 120 7.94 14.46 -6.82
N ILE A 121 8.05 13.58 -7.82
CA ILE A 121 7.32 12.32 -7.92
C ILE A 121 8.32 11.17 -7.82
N LYS A 122 8.12 10.25 -6.87
CA LYS A 122 8.94 9.05 -6.74
C LYS A 122 8.24 7.83 -7.34
N VAL A 123 8.99 6.99 -8.04
CA VAL A 123 8.49 5.74 -8.61
C VAL A 123 8.76 4.60 -7.63
N SER A 124 7.73 3.82 -7.35
CA SER A 124 7.82 2.65 -6.49
C SER A 124 6.93 1.51 -7.01
N THR A 125 6.75 0.47 -6.21
CA THR A 125 5.80 -0.64 -6.42
C THR A 125 5.17 -0.99 -5.08
N SER A 126 3.91 -1.42 -5.09
CA SER A 126 3.20 -1.86 -3.88
C SER A 126 3.25 -3.38 -3.73
N VAL A 127 3.56 -3.86 -2.52
CA VAL A 127 3.68 -5.29 -2.23
C VAL A 127 2.80 -5.73 -1.07
N SER A 128 2.25 -6.93 -1.15
CA SER A 128 1.57 -7.57 -0.02
C SER A 128 2.58 -8.11 0.99
N THR A 129 2.13 -8.41 2.20
CA THR A 129 2.94 -9.14 3.21
C THR A 129 3.33 -10.55 2.77
N GLY A 130 2.69 -11.11 1.73
CA GLY A 130 3.00 -12.45 1.18
C GLY A 130 4.40 -12.56 0.57
N VAL A 131 5.10 -11.43 0.34
CA VAL A 131 6.50 -11.45 -0.09
C VAL A 131 7.47 -11.83 1.04
N LEU A 132 7.04 -11.79 2.31
CA LEU A 132 7.84 -12.17 3.46
C LEU A 132 7.75 -13.70 3.66
N GLY A 133 8.90 -14.37 3.64
CA GLY A 133 9.00 -15.81 3.92
C GLY A 133 9.28 -16.10 5.39
N VAL A 134 10.11 -15.28 6.03
CA VAL A 134 10.33 -15.30 7.48
C VAL A 134 9.81 -13.98 8.04
N SER A 135 8.95 -14.06 9.05
CA SER A 135 8.30 -12.89 9.68
C SER A 135 8.22 -13.00 11.21
N TYR A 136 8.94 -13.96 11.81
CA TYR A 136 9.04 -14.08 13.27
C TYR A 136 10.43 -14.59 13.71
N PRO A 137 11.08 -13.93 14.69
CA PRO A 137 10.74 -12.59 15.19
C PRO A 137 11.03 -11.52 14.10
N PRO A 138 10.61 -10.25 14.28
CA PRO A 138 10.77 -9.21 13.26
C PRO A 138 12.18 -9.01 12.70
N SER A 139 13.23 -9.15 13.52
CA SER A 139 14.65 -9.11 13.12
C SER A 139 15.02 -10.25 12.15
N ALA A 140 14.31 -11.37 12.21
CA ALA A 140 14.45 -12.48 11.28
C ALA A 140 13.73 -12.24 9.94
N GLY A 141 12.93 -11.17 9.84
CA GLY A 141 12.25 -10.71 8.63
C GLY A 141 13.06 -10.87 7.35
N ALA A 142 12.58 -11.66 6.39
CA ALA A 142 13.25 -11.91 5.12
C ALA A 142 12.24 -12.19 4.00
N PHE A 143 12.52 -11.70 2.80
CA PHE A 143 11.73 -12.04 1.61
C PHE A 143 11.82 -13.53 1.29
N THR A 144 10.76 -14.10 0.71
CA THR A 144 10.81 -15.45 0.12
C THR A 144 11.88 -15.50 -0.97
N ASP A 145 12.41 -16.69 -1.28
CA ASP A 145 13.40 -16.83 -2.36
C ASP A 145 12.87 -16.36 -3.71
N ASP A 146 11.57 -16.56 -3.98
CA ASP A 146 10.93 -16.12 -5.22
C ASP A 146 10.74 -14.60 -5.27
N ALA A 147 10.24 -13.99 -4.20
CA ALA A 147 10.10 -12.54 -4.14
C ALA A 147 11.48 -11.86 -4.15
N ARG A 148 12.49 -12.43 -3.46
CA ARG A 148 13.85 -11.87 -3.40
C ARG A 148 14.46 -11.65 -4.78
N LYS A 149 14.23 -12.56 -5.74
CA LYS A 149 14.73 -12.44 -7.13
C LYS A 149 14.35 -11.12 -7.79
N TYR A 150 13.17 -10.59 -7.46
CA TYR A 150 12.65 -9.32 -7.99
C TYR A 150 12.86 -8.16 -7.03
N LEU A 151 12.65 -8.38 -5.72
CA LEU A 151 12.73 -7.32 -4.71
C LEU A 151 14.15 -6.86 -4.43
N GLN A 152 15.17 -7.71 -4.56
CA GLN A 152 16.55 -7.27 -4.39
C GLN A 152 16.94 -6.20 -5.43
N PRO A 153 16.79 -6.42 -6.76
CA PRO A 153 17.10 -5.37 -7.73
C PRO A 153 16.13 -4.18 -7.66
N ILE A 154 14.84 -4.39 -7.33
CA ILE A 154 13.89 -3.28 -7.07
C ILE A 154 14.36 -2.44 -5.89
N ALA A 155 14.76 -3.03 -4.77
CA ALA A 155 15.25 -2.31 -3.61
C ALA A 155 16.54 -1.53 -3.91
N GLY A 156 17.41 -2.07 -4.76
CA GLY A 156 18.56 -1.33 -5.30
C GLY A 156 18.16 -0.11 -6.14
N PHE A 157 17.13 -0.24 -6.99
CA PHE A 157 16.57 0.89 -7.74
C PHE A 157 15.94 1.95 -6.83
N LEU A 158 15.16 1.53 -5.83
CA LEU A 158 14.54 2.44 -4.86
C LEU A 158 15.61 3.22 -4.07
N ALA A 159 16.67 2.54 -3.63
CA ALA A 159 17.81 3.16 -2.96
C ALA A 159 18.49 4.21 -3.86
N GLY A 160 18.68 3.90 -5.14
CA GLY A 160 19.31 4.80 -6.12
C GLY A 160 18.47 6.05 -6.46
N THR A 161 17.14 5.98 -6.36
CA THR A 161 16.22 7.09 -6.68
C THR A 161 15.72 7.84 -5.43
N GLY A 162 16.05 7.34 -4.24
CA GLY A 162 15.53 7.85 -2.97
C GLY A 162 14.03 7.59 -2.78
N ALA A 163 13.46 6.62 -3.48
CA ALA A 163 12.07 6.23 -3.38
C ALA A 163 11.84 5.22 -2.23
N PRO A 164 10.66 5.23 -1.58
CA PRO A 164 10.31 4.21 -0.60
C PRO A 164 9.84 2.92 -1.27
N LEU A 165 9.79 1.81 -0.54
CA LEU A 165 8.95 0.66 -0.89
C LEU A 165 7.52 0.91 -0.36
N LEU A 166 6.49 0.61 -1.15
CA LEU A 166 5.10 0.64 -0.69
C LEU A 166 4.70 -0.76 -0.24
N ALA A 167 4.10 -0.88 0.94
CA ALA A 167 3.69 -2.16 1.51
C ALA A 167 2.25 -2.10 2.03
N ASN A 168 1.45 -3.08 1.60
CA ASN A 168 0.09 -3.31 2.09
C ASN A 168 0.18 -4.14 3.38
N ILE A 169 -0.10 -3.52 4.52
CA ILE A 169 0.07 -4.11 5.86
C ILE A 169 -1.30 -4.27 6.52
N TYR A 170 -1.74 -5.52 6.60
CA TYR A 170 -3.03 -5.89 7.19
C TYR A 170 -2.83 -6.90 8.33
N PRO A 171 -2.71 -6.44 9.59
CA PRO A 171 -2.74 -7.30 10.78
C PRO A 171 -3.97 -8.21 10.83
N TYR A 172 -5.10 -7.78 10.25
CA TYR A 172 -6.32 -8.58 10.11
C TYR A 172 -6.04 -9.96 9.49
N PHE A 173 -5.40 -10.01 8.32
CA PHE A 173 -5.13 -11.28 7.62
C PHE A 173 -4.21 -12.20 8.41
N SER A 174 -3.20 -11.63 9.08
CA SER A 174 -2.31 -12.39 9.96
C SER A 174 -3.09 -12.98 11.15
N TYR A 175 -3.98 -12.20 11.77
CA TYR A 175 -4.82 -12.65 12.88
C TYR A 175 -5.75 -13.80 12.45
N ILE A 176 -6.54 -13.64 11.38
CA ILE A 176 -7.48 -14.69 10.97
C ILE A 176 -6.76 -15.93 10.42
N GLY A 177 -5.61 -15.77 9.77
CA GLY A 177 -4.81 -16.88 9.25
C GLY A 177 -4.11 -17.70 10.32
N ASN A 178 -3.98 -17.17 11.54
CA ASN A 178 -3.27 -17.80 12.67
C ASN A 178 -4.15 -17.81 13.92
N ALA A 179 -5.44 -18.10 13.75
CA ALA A 179 -6.41 -18.11 14.82
C ALA A 179 -5.94 -18.96 16.02
N GLY A 180 -5.97 -18.37 17.22
CA GLY A 180 -5.50 -18.99 18.46
C GLY A 180 -4.01 -18.81 18.77
N GLN A 181 -3.20 -18.31 17.84
CA GLN A 181 -1.78 -17.99 18.07
C GLN A 181 -1.54 -16.49 18.21
N ILE A 182 -2.27 -15.67 17.44
CA ILE A 182 -2.20 -14.21 17.49
C ILE A 182 -3.36 -13.70 18.34
N PRO A 183 -3.10 -13.08 19.52
CA PRO A 183 -4.14 -12.43 20.30
C PRO A 183 -4.78 -11.29 19.51
N ILE A 184 -6.11 -11.12 19.61
CA ILE A 184 -6.79 -10.05 18.87
C ILE A 184 -6.32 -8.67 19.35
N GLU A 185 -5.98 -8.55 20.64
CA GLU A 185 -5.47 -7.32 21.25
C GLU A 185 -4.13 -6.91 20.64
N TYR A 186 -3.31 -7.88 20.23
CA TYR A 186 -2.06 -7.62 19.52
C TYR A 186 -2.32 -7.05 18.12
N ALA A 187 -3.34 -7.55 17.44
CA ALA A 187 -3.71 -7.09 16.09
C ALA A 187 -4.47 -5.74 16.10
N LEU A 188 -5.19 -5.43 17.18
CA LEU A 188 -6.00 -4.21 17.34
C LEU A 188 -5.31 -3.06 18.08
N PHE A 189 -4.01 -3.17 18.37
CA PHE A 189 -3.24 -2.19 19.17
C PHE A 189 -3.73 -2.03 20.63
N THR A 190 -4.43 -3.01 21.19
CA THR A 190 -5.00 -2.94 22.56
C THR A 190 -4.29 -3.84 23.57
N SER A 191 -3.19 -4.49 23.18
CA SER A 191 -2.38 -5.29 24.11
C SER A 191 -1.89 -4.45 25.30
N ALA A 192 -2.04 -4.95 26.52
CA ALA A 192 -1.61 -4.26 27.74
C ALA A 192 -0.08 -4.13 27.89
N GLY A 193 0.69 -4.89 27.10
CA GLY A 193 2.15 -4.85 27.10
C GLY A 193 2.76 -5.55 25.88
N PRO A 194 4.10 -5.63 25.80
CA PRO A 194 4.80 -6.30 24.71
C PRO A 194 4.35 -7.76 24.55
N VAL A 195 4.00 -8.15 23.32
CA VAL A 195 3.62 -9.52 22.97
C VAL A 195 4.83 -10.27 22.41
N VAL A 196 5.71 -9.58 21.69
CA VAL A 196 6.96 -10.13 21.16
C VAL A 196 8.13 -9.31 21.69
N THR A 197 9.13 -10.01 22.25
CA THR A 197 10.44 -9.44 22.58
C THR A 197 11.47 -10.00 21.62
N ASP A 198 12.16 -9.14 20.90
CA ASP A 198 13.14 -9.48 19.87
C ASP A 198 14.45 -8.76 20.15
N GLY A 199 15.34 -9.44 20.86
CA GLY A 199 16.52 -8.79 21.45
C GLY A 199 16.10 -7.66 22.40
N ASN A 200 16.46 -6.43 22.04
CA ASN A 200 16.12 -5.22 22.80
C ASN A 200 14.84 -4.52 22.30
N LEU A 201 14.20 -5.04 21.23
CA LEU A 201 12.99 -4.47 20.66
C LEU A 201 11.76 -5.15 21.26
N GLN A 202 10.75 -4.33 21.59
CA GLN A 202 9.50 -4.78 22.19
C GLN A 202 8.35 -4.41 21.28
N TYR A 203 7.57 -5.40 20.85
CA TYR A 203 6.45 -5.22 19.95
C TYR A 203 5.15 -5.43 20.72
N GLN A 204 4.42 -4.34 20.95
CA GLN A 204 3.12 -4.35 21.62
C GLN A 204 1.95 -4.48 20.64
N ASN A 205 2.16 -4.22 19.35
CA ASN A 205 1.16 -4.40 18.30
C ASN A 205 1.77 -5.14 17.10
N LEU A 206 0.90 -5.83 16.36
CA LEU A 206 1.28 -6.68 15.23
C LEU A 206 1.69 -5.86 14.01
N PHE A 207 1.14 -4.65 13.84
CA PHE A 207 1.50 -3.73 12.77
C PHE A 207 3.00 -3.40 12.77
N ASP A 208 3.55 -3.04 13.93
CA ASP A 208 4.97 -2.75 14.10
C ASP A 208 5.84 -3.97 13.78
N ALA A 209 5.41 -5.15 14.23
CA ALA A 209 6.15 -6.37 13.98
C ALA A 209 6.20 -6.71 12.48
N ILE A 210 5.09 -6.57 11.76
CA ILE A 210 5.04 -6.78 10.31
C ILE A 210 5.90 -5.74 9.59
N LEU A 211 5.78 -4.46 9.94
CA LEU A 211 6.54 -3.39 9.31
C LEU A 211 8.05 -3.55 9.53
N ASP A 212 8.47 -3.96 10.73
CA ASP A 212 9.88 -4.22 11.03
C ASP A 212 10.41 -5.49 10.37
N CYS A 213 9.54 -6.44 9.99
CA CYS A 213 9.94 -7.54 9.11
C CYS A 213 10.36 -7.03 7.73
N PHE A 214 9.63 -6.06 7.14
CA PHE A 214 10.02 -5.45 5.88
C PHE A 214 11.35 -4.71 5.99
N TYR A 215 11.56 -3.93 7.04
CA TYR A 215 12.85 -3.25 7.26
C TYR A 215 14.00 -4.25 7.40
N SER A 216 13.81 -5.34 8.14
CA SER A 216 14.82 -6.39 8.29
C SER A 216 15.07 -7.15 6.98
N ALA A 217 14.03 -7.36 6.16
CA ALA A 217 14.17 -7.97 4.83
C ALA A 217 14.94 -7.07 3.87
N LEU A 218 14.67 -5.76 3.87
CA LEU A 218 15.40 -4.76 3.09
C LEU A 218 16.88 -4.68 3.48
N GLU A 219 17.19 -4.73 4.77
CA GLU A 219 18.58 -4.81 5.26
C GLU A 219 19.32 -6.03 4.70
N LYS A 220 18.66 -7.20 4.66
CA LYS A 220 19.25 -8.46 4.16
C LYS A 220 19.50 -8.48 2.65
N VAL A 221 18.79 -7.65 1.88
CA VAL A 221 19.04 -7.48 0.44
C VAL A 221 19.93 -6.26 0.11
N GLY A 222 20.58 -5.68 1.12
CA GLY A 222 21.53 -4.57 0.96
C GLY A 222 20.88 -3.20 0.80
N ALA A 223 19.61 -3.06 1.14
CA ALA A 223 18.80 -1.85 0.94
C ALA A 223 18.24 -1.28 2.25
N GLY A 224 18.98 -1.43 3.37
CA GLY A 224 18.50 -1.03 4.71
C GLY A 224 18.17 0.45 4.90
N GLY A 225 18.59 1.32 3.97
CA GLY A 225 18.24 2.74 3.92
C GLY A 225 16.94 3.06 3.18
N VAL A 226 16.33 2.09 2.48
CA VAL A 226 15.03 2.27 1.82
C VAL A 226 13.95 2.37 2.89
N ARG A 227 13.17 3.45 2.86
CA ARG A 227 12.01 3.64 3.74
C ARG A 227 10.86 2.76 3.27
N VAL A 228 9.96 2.39 4.18
CA VAL A 228 8.69 1.74 3.85
C VAL A 228 7.57 2.72 4.10
N VAL A 229 6.70 2.89 3.09
CA VAL A 229 5.41 3.57 3.20
C VAL A 229 4.35 2.48 3.30
N VAL A 230 3.43 2.61 4.25
CA VAL A 230 2.29 1.69 4.35
C VAL A 230 1.23 2.17 3.38
N SER A 231 1.19 1.57 2.19
CA SER A 231 0.30 1.96 1.09
C SER A 231 -1.15 1.56 1.31
N GLU A 232 -1.38 0.54 2.14
CA GLU A 232 -2.71 0.13 2.55
C GLU A 232 -2.65 -0.49 3.94
N SER A 233 -3.65 -0.18 4.75
CA SER A 233 -3.88 -0.80 6.05
C SER A 233 -5.32 -0.54 6.49
N GLY A 234 -5.98 -1.56 7.01
CA GLY A 234 -7.39 -1.46 7.39
C GLY A 234 -7.87 -2.70 8.13
N TRP A 235 -9.14 -2.68 8.54
CA TRP A 235 -9.81 -3.80 9.17
C TRP A 235 -11.27 -3.83 8.71
N PRO A 236 -11.76 -4.98 8.20
CA PRO A 236 -13.10 -5.05 7.64
C PRO A 236 -14.15 -4.96 8.74
N SER A 237 -15.28 -4.30 8.44
CA SER A 237 -16.37 -4.16 9.42
C SER A 237 -17.39 -5.29 9.37
N ASP A 238 -17.37 -6.14 8.35
CA ASP A 238 -18.31 -7.24 8.15
C ASP A 238 -17.72 -8.29 7.17
N GLY A 239 -18.47 -9.37 6.90
CA GLY A 239 -18.16 -10.34 5.86
C GLY A 239 -17.20 -11.46 6.28
N GLY A 240 -16.76 -11.50 7.54
CA GLY A 240 -15.82 -12.52 8.00
C GLY A 240 -15.59 -12.57 9.52
N GLN A 241 -14.74 -13.51 9.95
CA GLN A 241 -14.37 -13.65 11.35
C GLN A 241 -13.69 -12.38 11.86
N ALA A 242 -14.12 -11.91 13.05
CA ALA A 242 -13.65 -10.69 13.70
C ALA A 242 -13.79 -9.40 12.85
N ALA A 243 -14.47 -9.47 11.71
CA ALA A 243 -14.87 -8.31 10.93
C ALA A 243 -16.14 -7.73 11.55
N LEU A 244 -15.97 -6.74 12.42
CA LEU A 244 -17.05 -6.09 13.18
C LEU A 244 -16.82 -4.58 13.13
N PRO A 245 -17.88 -3.75 13.10
CA PRO A 245 -17.71 -2.29 13.10
C PRO A 245 -16.88 -1.78 14.27
N GLN A 246 -17.02 -2.40 15.46
CA GLN A 246 -16.25 -2.03 16.65
C GLN A 246 -14.76 -2.36 16.52
N ASN A 247 -14.42 -3.50 15.90
CA ASN A 247 -13.02 -3.87 15.66
C ASN A 247 -12.41 -2.97 14.57
N ALA A 248 -13.17 -2.69 13.50
CA ALA A 248 -12.74 -1.78 12.45
C ALA A 248 -12.45 -0.37 12.99
N GLN A 249 -13.38 0.18 13.79
CA GLN A 249 -13.21 1.45 14.47
C GLN A 249 -11.97 1.45 15.37
N THR A 250 -11.82 0.42 16.21
CA THR A 250 -10.69 0.30 17.15
C THR A 250 -9.37 0.28 16.39
N TYR A 251 -9.27 -0.56 15.36
CA TYR A 251 -8.07 -0.67 14.54
C TYR A 251 -7.70 0.65 13.88
N VAL A 252 -8.64 1.25 13.15
CA VAL A 252 -8.39 2.49 12.39
C VAL A 252 -8.07 3.65 13.32
N GLN A 253 -8.82 3.83 14.42
CA GLN A 253 -8.55 4.89 15.38
C GLN A 253 -7.17 4.76 16.03
N ASN A 254 -6.79 3.54 16.41
CA ASN A 254 -5.49 3.29 17.03
C ASN A 254 -4.35 3.43 16.02
N LEU A 255 -4.55 2.99 14.77
CA LEU A 255 -3.59 3.19 13.69
C LEU A 255 -3.31 4.70 13.49
N ILE A 256 -4.35 5.53 13.39
CA ILE A 256 -4.22 7.00 13.27
C ILE A 256 -3.37 7.57 14.41
N GLY A 257 -3.64 7.16 15.65
CA GLY A 257 -2.89 7.62 16.83
C GLY A 257 -1.46 7.06 16.92
N HIS A 258 -1.21 5.88 16.33
CA HIS A 258 0.06 5.16 16.44
C HIS A 258 1.10 5.65 15.43
N VAL A 259 0.70 5.88 14.18
CA VAL A 259 1.63 6.11 13.06
C VAL A 259 2.56 7.32 13.24
N VAL A 260 2.24 8.26 14.13
CA VAL A 260 3.11 9.41 14.46
C VAL A 260 4.39 9.02 15.21
N ASN A 261 4.41 7.85 15.87
CA ASN A 261 5.49 7.42 16.75
C ASN A 261 6.57 6.59 16.03
N GLY A 262 6.21 5.87 14.97
CA GLY A 262 7.10 4.90 14.34
C GLY A 262 7.00 3.50 14.93
N THR A 263 7.96 2.66 14.57
CA THR A 263 8.11 1.29 15.07
C THR A 263 9.28 1.20 16.06
N PRO A 264 9.42 0.10 16.83
CA PRO A 264 10.59 -0.14 17.66
C PRO A 264 11.93 -0.05 16.90
N LYS A 265 12.03 -0.60 15.67
CA LYS A 265 13.27 -0.55 14.86
C LYS A 265 13.47 0.77 14.12
N ARG A 266 12.39 1.48 13.79
CA ARG A 266 12.38 2.75 13.05
C ARG A 266 11.45 3.77 13.73
N PRO A 267 11.92 4.42 14.82
CA PRO A 267 11.18 5.51 15.45
C PRO A 267 10.99 6.69 14.51
N GLY A 268 9.86 7.39 14.63
CA GLY A 268 9.47 8.51 13.79
C GLY A 268 8.28 8.21 12.87
N GLY A 269 7.56 9.25 12.47
CA GLY A 269 6.29 9.11 11.76
C GLY A 269 6.33 8.20 10.53
N ILE A 270 5.32 7.34 10.42
CA ILE A 270 5.11 6.38 9.34
C ILE A 270 4.07 6.96 8.39
N GLU A 271 4.47 7.19 7.15
CA GLU A 271 3.50 7.53 6.11
C GLU A 271 2.61 6.32 5.84
N THR A 272 1.32 6.46 6.15
CA THR A 272 0.34 5.38 6.16
C THR A 272 -0.93 5.82 5.47
N TYR A 273 -1.43 4.95 4.60
CA TYR A 273 -2.68 5.12 3.88
C TYR A 273 -3.72 4.11 4.36
N ILE A 274 -4.89 4.61 4.76
CA ILE A 274 -5.96 3.78 5.29
C ILE A 274 -6.81 3.26 4.13
N PHE A 275 -6.94 1.94 4.06
CA PHE A 275 -7.80 1.26 3.10
C PHE A 275 -9.15 0.93 3.74
N ALA A 276 -10.29 1.41 3.23
CA ALA A 276 -10.48 2.35 2.11
C ALA A 276 -11.49 3.44 2.46
N VAL A 277 -11.65 4.46 1.60
CA VAL A 277 -12.66 5.51 1.84
C VAL A 277 -14.06 4.91 1.93
N PHE A 278 -14.47 4.11 0.95
CA PHE A 278 -15.83 3.56 0.86
C PHE A 278 -15.85 2.03 0.89
N ASP A 279 -17.00 1.46 1.27
CA ASP A 279 -17.30 0.06 0.99
C ASP A 279 -17.46 -0.15 -0.52
N GLU A 280 -16.79 -1.18 -1.04
CA GLU A 280 -16.76 -1.51 -2.47
C GLU A 280 -17.65 -2.72 -2.75
N ASP A 281 -18.95 -2.46 -2.93
CA ASP A 281 -20.00 -3.47 -3.11
C ASP A 281 -19.81 -4.38 -4.34
N ARG A 282 -19.06 -3.89 -5.35
CA ARG A 282 -18.77 -4.62 -6.59
C ARG A 282 -17.59 -5.59 -6.49
N LYS A 283 -16.78 -5.56 -5.43
CA LYS A 283 -15.67 -6.50 -5.27
C LYS A 283 -16.16 -7.95 -5.22
N GLN A 284 -15.45 -8.83 -5.92
CA GLN A 284 -15.75 -10.26 -6.01
C GLN A 284 -14.50 -11.10 -5.69
N PRO A 285 -14.65 -12.27 -5.05
CA PRO A 285 -15.89 -12.79 -4.47
C PRO A 285 -16.36 -11.93 -3.29
N GLN A 286 -17.67 -11.98 -2.99
CA GLN A 286 -18.23 -11.27 -1.85
C GLN A 286 -17.63 -11.79 -0.53
N GLY A 287 -17.30 -10.89 0.38
CA GLY A 287 -16.66 -11.20 1.67
C GLY A 287 -16.16 -9.94 2.36
N THR A 288 -15.08 -10.06 3.14
CA THR A 288 -14.47 -8.95 3.87
C THR A 288 -14.04 -7.79 2.99
N GLU A 289 -13.64 -8.08 1.75
CA GLU A 289 -13.18 -7.12 0.75
C GLU A 289 -14.22 -6.03 0.41
N ASN A 290 -15.51 -6.32 0.63
CA ASN A 290 -16.58 -5.35 0.41
C ASN A 290 -16.77 -4.36 1.57
N HIS A 291 -16.09 -4.58 2.71
CA HIS A 291 -16.44 -3.97 3.99
C HIS A 291 -15.30 -3.21 4.68
N TYR A 292 -14.26 -2.82 3.94
CA TYR A 292 -13.13 -2.03 4.46
C TYR A 292 -13.37 -0.53 4.54
N GLY A 293 -14.48 -0.04 3.99
CA GLY A 293 -14.79 1.39 3.95
C GLY A 293 -14.82 2.03 5.33
N LEU A 294 -14.34 3.27 5.41
CA LEU A 294 -14.63 4.19 6.51
C LEU A 294 -16.08 4.72 6.41
N PHE A 295 -16.59 4.81 5.18
CA PHE A 295 -17.92 5.29 4.86
C PHE A 295 -18.71 4.24 4.06
N TYR A 296 -20.04 4.26 4.18
CA TYR A 296 -20.91 3.60 3.22
C TYR A 296 -20.92 4.35 1.89
N PRO A 297 -21.37 3.73 0.76
CA PRO A 297 -21.57 4.44 -0.50
C PRO A 297 -22.53 5.64 -0.39
N SER A 298 -23.39 5.66 0.64
CA SER A 298 -24.27 6.79 0.99
C SER A 298 -23.54 7.96 1.67
N MET A 299 -22.20 7.92 1.76
CA MET A 299 -21.34 8.89 2.43
C MET A 299 -21.53 9.00 3.95
N GLN A 300 -22.36 8.13 4.54
CA GLN A 300 -22.50 8.05 5.99
C GLN A 300 -21.29 7.33 6.60
N PRO A 301 -20.70 7.85 7.68
CA PRO A 301 -19.60 7.19 8.37
C PRO A 301 -20.08 5.86 8.95
N LYS A 302 -19.28 4.80 8.81
CA LYS A 302 -19.58 3.47 9.37
C LYS A 302 -19.33 3.39 10.87
N TYR A 303 -18.41 4.22 11.36
CA TYR A 303 -18.04 4.35 12.75
C TYR A 303 -17.41 5.73 12.98
N SER A 304 -17.44 6.21 14.22
CA SER A 304 -16.90 7.52 14.58
C SER A 304 -15.38 7.47 14.73
N LEU A 305 -14.67 8.31 13.96
CA LEU A 305 -13.23 8.50 14.06
C LEU A 305 -12.90 9.93 14.49
N ASN A 306 -11.93 10.07 15.39
CA ASN A 306 -11.28 11.33 15.72
C ASN A 306 -10.09 11.49 14.77
N ILE A 307 -10.33 12.22 13.68
CA ILE A 307 -9.33 12.48 12.62
C ILE A 307 -8.63 13.85 12.76
N PHE A 308 -8.95 14.62 13.81
CA PHE A 308 -8.31 15.89 14.16
C PHE A 308 -8.29 16.11 15.67
#